data_AF-A0A8H6C9N8-F1
#
_entry.id   AF-A0A8H6C9N8-F1
#
_cell.length_a   1.000
_cell.length_b   1.000
_cell.length_c   1.000
_cell.angle_alpha   90.00
_cell.angle_beta   90.00
_cell.angle_gamma   90.00
#
_symmetry.space_group_name_H-M   'P 1'
#
loop_
_entity.id
_entity.type
_entity.pdbx_description
1 polymer ?
#
loop_
_entity_poly.entity_id
_entity_poly.type
_entity_poly.pdbx_seq_one_letter_code
_entity_poly.pdbx_strand_id
1 'polypeptide(L)'
;MLFRPSIRCRQPQSGPILFSPRFIISSSKTLYLPIRNYATPRECKSKPRVPLQRSQAASVALNPPSTTHPPPLSLPEKLPDLPRYKNYFRVGKAYGVFYKTGLKAIWTNYKLARALPNHIFSSGQAKVHQAVRHGLLSRADFQLIRRTRRDINKVPLFALIWLICGGFTPLIVIFFTGAVPRTIWIPKQVQKAREEAERRRSKSRKESVFLFAGPPRRSDIESMPDEPQRNALKSYAQSLGLYPAWWDRWIPTLVPTSLIKRRVYRRLGELEVDDFAIERDGGAGKMAGEEVRMACEERGIDILRKEERNLRMDLERWMERGEERDKNADEKIRYSIGTGK
;
A
#
# COMPACT_ATOMS: atom_id res chain seq x y z
N MET A 1 13.68 10.27 65.87
CA MET A 1 12.24 10.02 65.70
C MET A 1 11.98 9.70 64.24
N LEU A 2 11.63 8.44 63.96
CA LEU A 2 11.43 7.88 62.63
C LEU A 2 9.99 8.15 62.17
N PHE A 3 9.79 8.66 60.96
CA PHE A 3 8.48 8.62 60.28
C PHE A 3 8.61 7.86 58.97
N ARG A 4 7.97 6.68 58.95
CA ARG A 4 7.78 5.80 57.79
C ARG A 4 6.48 6.18 57.05
N PRO A 5 6.36 5.86 55.75
CA PRO A 5 5.26 6.29 54.89
C PRO A 5 4.07 5.31 54.92
N SER A 6 2.86 5.80 54.62
CA SER A 6 1.66 4.97 54.42
C SER A 6 1.22 5.05 52.96
N ILE A 7 1.45 3.95 52.24
CA ILE A 7 0.96 3.70 50.87
C ILE A 7 -0.41 3.04 51.01
N ARG A 8 -1.46 3.69 50.52
CA ARG A 8 -2.82 3.12 50.49
C ARG A 8 -3.11 2.55 49.09
N CYS A 9 -3.06 1.23 48.97
CA CYS A 9 -3.59 0.47 47.84
C CYS A 9 -5.11 0.67 47.71
N ARG A 10 -5.61 0.91 46.50
CA ARG A 10 -7.04 0.86 46.18
C ARG A 10 -7.27 -0.24 45.14
N GLN A 11 -7.95 -1.30 45.55
CA GLN A 11 -8.44 -2.37 44.67
C GLN A 11 -9.63 -1.89 43.82
N PRO A 12 -9.84 -2.50 42.63
CA PRO A 12 -10.95 -2.16 41.74
C PRO A 12 -12.22 -2.92 42.11
N GLN A 13 -13.36 -2.23 42.12
CA GLN A 13 -14.69 -2.81 42.32
C GLN A 13 -15.24 -3.39 41.01
N SER A 14 -15.76 -4.61 41.12
CA SER A 14 -16.50 -5.38 40.13
C SER A 14 -17.98 -4.98 40.05
N GLY A 15 -18.53 -4.91 38.84
CA GLY A 15 -19.96 -4.74 38.55
C GLY A 15 -20.26 -5.10 37.08
N PRO A 16 -21.51 -5.50 36.72
CA PRO A 16 -21.75 -6.82 36.16
C PRO A 16 -21.84 -6.90 34.62
N ILE A 17 -21.47 -8.07 34.11
CA ILE A 17 -21.58 -8.51 32.71
C ILE A 17 -22.97 -9.10 32.51
N LEU A 18 -23.73 -8.58 31.54
CA LEU A 18 -25.01 -9.15 31.11
C LEU A 18 -24.94 -9.63 29.66
N PHE A 19 -25.34 -10.89 29.50
CA PHE A 19 -25.84 -11.60 28.31
C PHE A 19 -24.86 -11.97 27.17
N SER A 20 -24.39 -13.22 27.23
CA SER A 20 -24.01 -14.05 26.08
C SER A 20 -24.86 -15.33 26.13
N PRO A 21 -25.54 -15.74 25.04
CA PRO A 21 -26.18 -17.04 24.99
C PRO A 21 -25.16 -18.11 24.61
N ARG A 22 -24.86 -19.00 25.57
CA ARG A 22 -24.18 -20.28 25.33
C ARG A 22 -25.20 -21.29 24.82
N PHE A 23 -25.03 -21.77 23.59
CA PHE A 23 -25.58 -23.06 23.18
C PHE A 23 -24.57 -24.16 23.52
N ILE A 24 -25.00 -25.06 24.41
CA ILE A 24 -24.33 -26.31 24.73
C ILE A 24 -24.84 -27.35 23.73
N ILE A 25 -23.96 -27.93 22.91
CA ILE A 25 -24.19 -29.26 22.34
C ILE A 25 -22.93 -30.08 22.55
N SER A 26 -23.08 -31.04 23.45
CA SER A 26 -22.26 -32.23 23.67
C SER A 26 -22.38 -33.17 22.46
N SER A 27 -21.26 -33.70 21.96
CA SER A 27 -21.13 -35.14 21.65
C SER A 27 -19.71 -35.44 21.16
N SER A 28 -19.00 -36.25 21.94
CA SER A 28 -17.77 -36.91 21.55
C SER A 28 -18.05 -37.98 20.51
N LYS A 29 -17.42 -37.91 19.33
CA LYS A 29 -17.21 -39.08 18.46
C LYS A 29 -15.83 -39.01 17.81
N THR A 30 -14.90 -39.72 18.44
CA THR A 30 -13.62 -40.16 17.87
C THR A 30 -13.92 -41.08 16.69
N LEU A 31 -13.81 -40.59 15.46
CA LEU A 31 -13.87 -41.43 14.27
C LEU A 31 -12.46 -41.95 13.96
N TYR A 32 -12.22 -43.19 14.38
CA TYR A 32 -11.17 -44.03 13.84
C TYR A 32 -11.43 -44.26 12.35
N LEU A 33 -10.51 -43.83 11.49
CA LEU A 33 -10.50 -44.23 10.09
C LEU A 33 -9.70 -45.54 9.97
N PRO A 34 -10.24 -46.57 9.30
CA PRO A 34 -9.55 -47.85 9.11
C PRO A 34 -8.37 -47.70 8.14
N ILE A 35 -7.23 -48.25 8.54
CA ILE A 35 -6.04 -48.41 7.70
C ILE A 35 -6.39 -49.39 6.59
N ARG A 36 -6.56 -48.87 5.38
CA ARG A 36 -6.77 -49.66 4.16
C ARG A 36 -5.40 -49.92 3.53
N ASN A 37 -4.88 -51.12 3.74
CA ASN A 37 -3.68 -51.61 3.08
C ASN A 37 -3.91 -51.68 1.56
N TYR A 38 -3.10 -50.96 0.80
CA TYR A 38 -2.91 -51.24 -0.63
C TYR A 38 -1.47 -51.06 -1.06
N ALA A 39 -0.99 -52.13 -1.68
CA ALA A 39 -0.08 -52.19 -2.82
C ALA A 39 1.36 -51.66 -2.62
N THR A 40 2.27 -52.61 -2.71
CA THR A 40 3.70 -52.48 -3.03
C THR A 40 3.99 -51.38 -4.06
N PRO A 41 5.02 -50.54 -3.87
CA PRO A 41 5.37 -49.50 -4.83
C PRO A 41 5.92 -50.13 -6.11
N ARG A 42 5.23 -49.90 -7.24
CA ARG A 42 5.88 -49.98 -8.55
C ARG A 42 6.82 -48.78 -8.67
N GLU A 43 8.03 -49.08 -9.09
CA GLU A 43 9.11 -48.13 -9.37
C GLU A 43 8.66 -47.11 -10.43
N CYS A 44 8.20 -45.95 -9.97
CA CYS A 44 7.90 -44.80 -10.82
C CYS A 44 9.14 -43.92 -10.91
N LYS A 45 9.82 -44.00 -12.05
CA LYS A 45 10.88 -43.08 -12.47
C LYS A 45 10.43 -41.63 -12.23
N SER A 46 11.03 -40.96 -11.24
CA SER A 46 10.76 -39.57 -10.94
C SER A 46 11.38 -38.69 -12.03
N LYS A 47 10.53 -38.06 -12.86
CA LYS A 47 10.96 -36.90 -13.64
C LYS A 47 11.27 -35.76 -12.67
N PRO A 48 12.39 -35.03 -12.82
CA PRO A 48 12.71 -33.92 -11.94
C PRO A 48 11.63 -32.82 -12.08
N ARG A 49 10.95 -32.51 -10.97
CA ARG A 49 9.95 -31.44 -10.91
C ARG A 49 10.67 -30.10 -10.92
N VAL A 50 10.62 -29.45 -12.08
CA VAL A 50 11.28 -28.19 -12.45
C VAL A 50 11.03 -27.04 -11.43
N PRO A 51 12.01 -26.15 -11.17
CA PRO A 51 11.90 -24.91 -10.36
C PRO A 51 10.78 -23.91 -10.72
N LEU A 52 9.98 -24.17 -11.76
CA LEU A 52 9.00 -23.25 -12.34
C LEU A 52 7.79 -22.95 -11.43
N GLN A 53 7.37 -23.91 -10.59
CA GLN A 53 6.20 -23.71 -9.71
C GLN A 53 6.50 -22.75 -8.55
N ARG A 54 7.74 -22.76 -8.04
CA ARG A 54 8.15 -21.89 -6.93
C ARG A 54 8.34 -20.44 -7.40
N SER A 55 8.83 -20.24 -8.63
CA SER A 55 8.96 -18.90 -9.21
C SER A 55 7.60 -18.28 -9.54
N GLN A 56 6.66 -19.07 -10.07
CA GLN A 56 5.29 -18.62 -10.33
C GLN A 56 4.55 -18.29 -9.02
N ALA A 57 4.61 -19.14 -8.01
CA ALA A 57 4.00 -18.88 -6.70
C ALA A 57 4.58 -17.62 -6.02
N ALA A 58 5.90 -17.42 -6.07
CA ALA A 58 6.54 -16.19 -5.57
C ALA A 58 6.08 -14.95 -6.35
N SER A 59 5.99 -15.03 -7.69
CA SER A 59 5.50 -13.91 -8.49
C SER A 59 4.05 -13.53 -8.18
N VAL A 60 3.19 -14.51 -7.86
CA VAL A 60 1.78 -14.31 -7.49
C VAL A 60 1.64 -13.73 -6.08
N ALA A 61 2.49 -14.17 -5.14
CA ALA A 61 2.53 -13.61 -3.78
C ALA A 61 3.05 -12.16 -3.76
N LEU A 62 3.92 -11.80 -4.72
CA LEU A 62 4.59 -10.51 -4.73
C LEU A 62 3.84 -9.44 -5.55
N ASN A 63 3.22 -9.84 -6.66
CA ASN A 63 2.59 -8.92 -7.61
C ASN A 63 1.06 -9.00 -7.50
N PRO A 64 0.37 -7.90 -7.14
CA PRO A 64 -1.09 -7.88 -7.12
C PRO A 64 -1.68 -8.09 -8.52
N PRO A 65 -2.97 -8.44 -8.63
CA PRO A 65 -3.65 -8.58 -9.91
C PRO A 65 -3.49 -7.33 -10.78
N SER A 66 -3.32 -7.53 -12.09
CA SER A 66 -3.15 -6.42 -13.05
C SER A 66 -4.34 -5.46 -13.09
N THR A 67 -5.52 -5.92 -12.67
CA THR A 67 -6.73 -5.10 -12.45
C THR A 67 -6.54 -4.02 -11.38
N THR A 68 -5.50 -4.07 -10.55
CA THR A 68 -5.17 -3.00 -9.60
C THR A 68 -4.49 -1.79 -10.27
N HIS A 69 -4.16 -1.88 -11.56
CA HIS A 69 -3.62 -0.80 -12.37
C HIS A 69 -4.68 -0.16 -13.28
N PRO A 70 -4.46 1.10 -13.72
CA PRO A 70 -5.20 1.64 -14.84
C PRO A 70 -5.02 0.76 -16.08
N PRO A 71 -6.08 0.41 -16.82
CA PRO A 71 -5.95 -0.36 -18.05
C PRO A 71 -5.21 0.46 -19.12
N PRO A 72 -4.55 -0.19 -20.09
CA PRO A 72 -3.91 0.52 -21.19
C PRO A 72 -4.97 1.25 -22.02
N LEU A 73 -4.70 2.51 -22.37
CA LEU A 73 -5.54 3.29 -23.28
C LEU A 73 -4.95 3.21 -24.69
N SER A 74 -5.48 2.32 -25.53
CA SER A 74 -5.13 2.23 -26.94
C SER A 74 -6.04 3.15 -27.77
N LEU A 75 -5.49 4.29 -28.18
CA LEU A 75 -6.18 5.20 -29.09
C LEU A 75 -5.98 4.73 -30.54
N PRO A 76 -7.05 4.64 -31.35
CA PRO A 76 -6.91 4.26 -32.74
C PRO A 76 -6.15 5.34 -33.51
N GLU A 77 -5.33 4.91 -34.48
CA GLU A 77 -4.67 5.83 -35.39
C GLU A 77 -5.70 6.60 -36.23
N LYS A 78 -5.39 7.88 -36.48
CA LYS A 78 -6.25 8.77 -37.25
C LYS A 78 -6.15 8.38 -38.72
N LEU A 79 -7.27 7.89 -39.27
CA LEU A 79 -7.34 7.53 -40.68
C LEU A 79 -7.69 8.78 -41.50
N PRO A 80 -6.81 9.25 -42.40
CA PRO A 80 -7.02 10.48 -43.16
C PRO A 80 -8.22 10.40 -44.10
N ASP A 81 -8.54 9.19 -44.59
CA ASP A 81 -9.61 8.94 -45.56
C ASP A 81 -11.02 9.02 -44.93
N LEU A 82 -11.11 8.97 -43.60
CA LEU A 82 -12.39 8.98 -42.90
C LEU A 82 -12.81 10.41 -42.52
N PRO A 83 -14.10 10.77 -42.66
CA PRO A 83 -14.65 12.02 -42.13
C PRO A 83 -14.30 12.23 -40.66
N ARG A 84 -14.04 13.48 -40.28
CA ARG A 84 -13.57 13.86 -38.92
C ARG A 84 -14.47 13.30 -37.80
N TYR A 85 -15.80 13.34 -37.98
CA TYR A 85 -16.74 12.84 -36.99
C TYR A 85 -16.61 11.33 -36.74
N LYS A 86 -16.33 10.52 -37.78
CA LYS A 86 -16.10 9.08 -37.63
C LYS A 86 -14.82 8.81 -36.84
N ASN A 87 -13.77 9.58 -37.10
CA ASN A 87 -12.52 9.50 -36.33
C ASN A 87 -12.75 9.86 -34.86
N TYR A 88 -13.51 10.92 -34.56
CA TYR A 88 -13.86 11.25 -33.17
C TYR A 88 -14.72 10.18 -32.50
N PHE A 89 -15.66 9.57 -33.22
CA PHE A 89 -16.46 8.47 -32.70
C PHE A 89 -15.59 7.24 -32.34
N ARG A 90 -14.61 6.90 -33.19
CA ARG A 90 -13.64 5.82 -32.91
C ARG A 90 -12.84 6.09 -31.64
N VAL A 91 -12.35 7.33 -31.49
CA VAL A 91 -11.64 7.78 -30.28
C VAL A 91 -12.56 7.70 -29.06
N GLY A 92 -13.80 8.20 -29.17
CA GLY A 92 -14.80 8.15 -28.10
C GLY A 92 -15.11 6.72 -27.66
N LYS A 93 -15.25 5.79 -28.60
CA LYS A 93 -15.43 4.35 -28.31
C LYS A 93 -14.26 3.76 -27.52
N ALA A 94 -13.03 4.11 -27.88
CA ALA A 94 -11.83 3.66 -27.16
C ALA A 94 -11.83 4.15 -25.71
N TYR A 95 -12.15 5.43 -25.47
CA TYR A 95 -12.33 5.95 -24.11
C TYR A 95 -13.48 5.25 -23.36
N GLY A 96 -14.62 5.02 -24.01
CA GLY A 96 -15.75 4.30 -23.41
C GLY A 96 -15.39 2.89 -22.93
N VAL A 97 -14.61 2.15 -23.74
CA VAL A 97 -14.07 0.83 -23.35
C VAL A 97 -13.10 0.95 -22.18
N PHE A 98 -12.20 1.93 -22.20
CA PHE A 98 -11.27 2.21 -21.09
C PHE A 98 -12.01 2.46 -19.77
N TYR A 99 -12.98 3.37 -19.75
CA TYR A 99 -13.77 3.69 -18.55
C TYR A 99 -14.55 2.48 -18.03
N LYS A 100 -15.23 1.74 -18.93
CA LYS A 100 -15.95 0.51 -18.58
C LYS A 100 -15.02 -0.53 -17.95
N THR A 101 -13.81 -0.68 -18.50
CA THR A 101 -12.80 -1.61 -18.00
C THR A 101 -12.28 -1.18 -16.63
N GLY A 102 -12.00 0.11 -16.43
CA GLY A 102 -11.57 0.65 -15.14
C GLY A 102 -12.63 0.49 -14.04
N LEU A 103 -13.92 0.67 -14.36
CA LEU A 103 -15.02 0.42 -13.41
C LEU A 103 -15.17 -1.06 -13.07
N LYS A 104 -15.10 -1.95 -14.07
CA LYS A 104 -15.09 -3.39 -13.84
C LYS A 104 -13.93 -3.80 -12.94
N ALA A 105 -12.74 -3.22 -13.17
CA ALA A 105 -11.55 -3.49 -12.37
C ALA A 105 -11.76 -3.17 -10.88
N ILE A 106 -12.43 -2.06 -10.55
CA ILE A 106 -12.78 -1.72 -9.15
C ILE A 106 -13.64 -2.81 -8.53
N TRP A 107 -14.70 -3.23 -9.23
CA TRP A 107 -15.62 -4.25 -8.72
C TRP A 107 -14.94 -5.61 -8.58
N THR A 108 -14.10 -6.01 -9.54
CA THR A 108 -13.31 -7.24 -9.44
C THR A 108 -12.34 -7.19 -8.25
N ASN A 109 -11.64 -6.08 -8.07
CA ASN A 109 -10.70 -5.91 -6.95
C ASN A 109 -11.43 -5.94 -5.61
N TYR A 110 -12.61 -5.33 -5.52
CA TYR A 110 -13.47 -5.40 -4.35
C TYR A 110 -13.87 -6.85 -4.02
N LYS A 111 -14.32 -7.61 -5.02
CA LYS A 111 -14.71 -9.00 -4.85
C LYS A 111 -13.53 -9.86 -4.39
N LEU A 112 -12.36 -9.68 -5.01
CA LEU A 112 -11.14 -10.40 -4.65
C LEU A 112 -10.69 -10.05 -3.22
N ALA A 113 -10.65 -8.77 -2.86
CA ALA A 113 -10.25 -8.33 -1.53
C ALA A 113 -11.21 -8.82 -0.44
N ARG A 114 -12.52 -8.87 -0.72
CA ARG A 114 -13.55 -9.39 0.19
C ARG A 114 -13.47 -10.91 0.39
N ALA A 115 -12.94 -11.63 -0.59
CA ALA A 115 -12.76 -13.09 -0.53
C ALA A 115 -11.54 -13.53 0.29
N LEU A 116 -10.67 -12.60 0.71
CA LEU A 116 -9.53 -12.91 1.55
C LEU A 116 -9.97 -13.45 2.93
N PRO A 117 -9.20 -14.38 3.52
CA PRO A 117 -9.53 -14.98 4.82
C PRO A 117 -9.84 -13.94 5.91
N ASN A 118 -10.70 -14.32 6.86
CA ASN A 118 -11.01 -13.56 8.08
C ASN A 118 -11.60 -12.14 7.87
N HIS A 119 -12.17 -11.85 6.69
CA HIS A 119 -12.66 -10.51 6.33
C HIS A 119 -11.65 -9.39 6.69
N ILE A 120 -10.35 -9.67 6.51
CA ILE A 120 -9.27 -8.74 6.88
C ILE A 120 -9.42 -7.41 6.12
N PHE A 121 -10.00 -7.45 4.92
CA PHE A 121 -10.36 -6.26 4.16
C PHE A 121 -11.27 -5.28 4.93
N SER A 122 -12.25 -5.79 5.66
CA SER A 122 -13.17 -4.98 6.49
C SER A 122 -12.54 -4.58 7.82
N SER A 123 -11.40 -5.16 8.19
CA SER A 123 -10.68 -4.86 9.42
C SER A 123 -9.91 -3.52 9.36
N GLY A 124 -9.46 -3.06 10.53
CA GLY A 124 -8.56 -1.92 10.64
C GLY A 124 -7.16 -2.22 10.08
N GLN A 125 -6.44 -1.18 9.64
CA GLN A 125 -5.10 -1.32 9.06
C GLN A 125 -4.12 -2.10 9.94
N ALA A 126 -4.18 -1.92 11.27
CA ALA A 126 -3.32 -2.63 12.21
C ALA A 126 -3.45 -4.17 12.09
N LYS A 127 -4.68 -4.69 11.94
CA LYS A 127 -4.92 -6.14 11.75
C LYS A 127 -4.37 -6.62 10.41
N VAL A 128 -4.51 -5.81 9.36
CA VAL A 128 -3.92 -6.12 8.04
C VAL A 128 -2.40 -6.21 8.15
N HIS A 129 -1.77 -5.24 8.84
CA HIS A 129 -0.31 -5.19 9.02
C HIS A 129 0.19 -6.41 9.80
N GLN A 130 -0.51 -6.79 10.88
CA GLN A 130 -0.20 -8.01 11.64
C GLN A 130 -0.35 -9.28 10.78
N ALA A 131 -1.42 -9.39 10.01
CA ALA A 131 -1.63 -10.55 9.14
C ALA A 131 -0.52 -10.70 8.09
N VAL A 132 -0.02 -9.59 7.54
CA VAL A 132 1.17 -9.61 6.67
C VAL A 132 2.39 -10.08 7.45
N ARG A 133 2.69 -9.49 8.62
CA ARG A 133 3.86 -9.88 9.44
C ARG A 133 3.86 -11.35 9.85
N HIS A 134 2.69 -11.92 10.13
CA HIS A 134 2.53 -13.33 10.47
C HIS A 134 2.47 -14.29 9.26
N GLY A 135 2.66 -13.80 8.04
CA GLY A 135 2.63 -14.66 6.85
C GLY A 135 1.23 -15.10 6.41
N LEU A 136 0.16 -14.55 6.99
CA LEU A 136 -1.22 -14.86 6.62
C LEU A 136 -1.66 -14.15 5.33
N LEU A 137 -0.99 -13.04 4.99
CA LEU A 137 -1.22 -12.29 3.76
C LEU A 137 0.10 -12.12 3.00
N SER A 138 0.02 -12.32 1.68
CA SER A 138 1.09 -11.98 0.76
C SER A 138 1.17 -10.46 0.51
N ARG A 139 2.26 -9.99 -0.08
CA ARG A 139 2.40 -8.60 -0.54
C ARG A 139 1.30 -8.25 -1.55
N ALA A 140 1.01 -9.16 -2.47
CA ALA A 140 -0.04 -9.00 -3.48
C ALA A 140 -1.40 -8.76 -2.80
N ASP A 141 -1.74 -9.51 -1.76
CA ASP A 141 -2.97 -9.33 -0.99
C ASP A 141 -2.99 -7.99 -0.25
N PHE A 142 -1.87 -7.62 0.37
CA PHE A 142 -1.73 -6.33 1.06
C PHE A 142 -1.96 -5.15 0.11
N GLN A 143 -1.32 -5.18 -1.06
CA GLN A 143 -1.46 -4.17 -2.10
C GLN A 143 -2.88 -4.13 -2.66
N LEU A 144 -3.49 -5.29 -2.91
CA LEU A 144 -4.88 -5.41 -3.35
C LEU A 144 -5.83 -4.74 -2.33
N ILE A 145 -5.75 -5.09 -1.05
CA ILE A 145 -6.58 -4.50 0.02
C ILE A 145 -6.40 -2.98 0.06
N ARG A 146 -5.14 -2.52 0.12
CA ARG A 146 -4.81 -1.09 0.27
C ARG A 146 -5.29 -0.25 -0.90
N ARG A 147 -5.07 -0.71 -2.14
CA ARG A 147 -5.50 -0.03 -3.37
C ARG A 147 -7.02 -0.04 -3.52
N THR A 148 -7.65 -1.18 -3.27
CA THR A 148 -9.11 -1.34 -3.35
C THR A 148 -9.83 -0.43 -2.35
N ARG A 149 -9.36 -0.35 -1.10
CA ARG A 149 -9.94 0.55 -0.09
C ARG A 149 -9.85 2.01 -0.52
N ARG A 150 -8.72 2.40 -1.12
CA ARG A 150 -8.51 3.76 -1.63
C ARG A 150 -9.46 4.10 -2.78
N ASP A 151 -9.68 3.16 -3.71
CA ASP A 151 -10.57 3.35 -4.84
C ASP A 151 -12.05 3.38 -4.42
N ILE A 152 -12.48 2.46 -3.55
CA ILE A 152 -13.86 2.41 -3.03
C ILE A 152 -14.22 3.68 -2.28
N ASN A 153 -13.30 4.24 -1.49
CA ASN A 153 -13.55 5.51 -0.80
C ASN A 153 -13.84 6.68 -1.75
N LYS A 154 -13.44 6.59 -3.03
CA LYS A 154 -13.72 7.59 -4.05
C LYS A 154 -14.96 7.29 -4.89
N VAL A 155 -15.46 6.05 -4.87
CA VAL A 155 -16.63 5.65 -5.67
C VAL A 155 -17.88 6.48 -5.34
N PRO A 156 -18.22 6.79 -4.07
CA PRO A 156 -19.39 7.63 -3.78
C PRO A 156 -19.32 9.01 -4.42
N LEU A 157 -18.16 9.68 -4.33
CA LEU A 157 -17.95 10.99 -4.95
C LEU A 157 -18.00 10.90 -6.48
N PHE A 158 -17.38 9.87 -7.06
CA PHE A 158 -17.44 9.62 -8.49
C PHE A 158 -18.88 9.36 -8.98
N ALA A 159 -19.66 8.56 -8.23
CA ALA A 159 -21.06 8.28 -8.53
C ALA A 159 -21.91 9.55 -8.47
N LEU A 160 -21.65 10.44 -7.50
CA LEU A 160 -22.30 11.75 -7.43
C LEU A 160 -21.97 12.63 -8.66
N ILE A 161 -20.71 12.68 -9.08
CA ILE A 161 -20.30 13.40 -10.31
C ILE A 161 -21.01 12.80 -11.52
N TRP A 162 -21.09 11.47 -11.61
CA TRP A 162 -21.78 10.80 -12.70
C TRP A 162 -23.28 11.06 -12.69
N LEU A 163 -23.92 11.12 -11.53
CA LEU A 163 -25.34 11.44 -11.39
C LEU A 163 -25.66 12.86 -11.86
N ILE A 164 -24.83 13.84 -11.50
CA ILE A 164 -25.04 15.25 -11.87
C ILE A 164 -24.71 15.49 -13.34
N CYS A 165 -23.60 14.91 -13.83
CA CYS A 165 -23.05 15.23 -15.14
C CYS A 165 -23.43 14.23 -16.23
N GLY A 166 -24.05 13.11 -15.86
CA GLY A 166 -24.53 12.07 -16.77
C GLY A 166 -23.47 11.57 -17.74
N GLY A 167 -23.73 11.73 -19.04
CA GLY A 167 -22.81 11.32 -20.12
C GLY A 167 -21.56 12.18 -20.27
N PHE A 168 -21.50 13.37 -19.65
CA PHE A 168 -20.37 14.30 -19.78
C PHE A 168 -19.26 14.08 -18.75
N THR A 169 -19.39 13.08 -17.85
CA THR A 169 -18.38 12.75 -16.84
C THR A 169 -16.96 12.60 -17.39
N PRO A 170 -16.70 11.96 -18.56
CA PRO A 170 -15.34 11.88 -19.11
C PRO A 170 -14.66 13.24 -19.32
N LEU A 171 -15.41 14.31 -19.61
CA LEU A 171 -14.86 15.67 -19.78
C LEU A 171 -14.49 16.29 -18.42
N ILE A 172 -15.31 16.08 -17.40
CA ILE A 172 -15.14 16.65 -16.06
C ILE A 172 -14.00 15.96 -15.31
N VAL A 173 -13.86 14.65 -15.49
CA VAL A 173 -12.78 13.85 -14.90
C VAL A 173 -11.38 14.34 -15.30
N ILE A 174 -11.26 15.05 -16.42
CA ILE A 174 -10.00 15.66 -16.85
C ILE A 174 -9.50 16.69 -15.83
N PHE A 175 -10.42 17.43 -15.20
CA PHE A 175 -10.10 18.48 -14.23
C PHE A 175 -9.98 17.96 -12.79
N PHE A 176 -10.68 16.86 -12.46
CA PHE A 176 -10.78 16.36 -11.07
C PHE A 176 -10.18 14.96 -10.88
N THR A 177 -8.90 14.77 -11.23
CA THR A 177 -8.20 13.46 -11.04
C THR A 177 -8.20 12.98 -9.57
N GLY A 178 -8.21 13.92 -8.62
CA GLY A 178 -8.29 13.61 -7.19
C GLY A 178 -9.58 12.89 -6.77
N ALA A 179 -10.70 13.20 -7.42
CA ALA A 179 -12.03 12.67 -7.10
C ALA A 179 -12.29 11.26 -7.69
N VAL A 180 -11.43 10.80 -8.61
CA VAL A 180 -11.65 9.56 -9.36
C VAL A 180 -10.76 8.43 -8.84
N PRO A 181 -11.26 7.18 -8.81
CA PRO A 181 -10.46 5.98 -8.58
C PRO A 181 -9.25 5.90 -9.51
N ARG A 182 -8.14 5.31 -9.03
CA ARG A 182 -6.89 5.25 -9.81
C ARG A 182 -7.03 4.37 -11.04
N THR A 183 -7.88 3.35 -11.00
CA THR A 183 -8.17 2.45 -12.15
C THR A 183 -8.74 3.18 -13.38
N ILE A 184 -9.22 4.42 -13.22
CA ILE A 184 -9.84 5.21 -14.28
C ILE A 184 -8.95 6.40 -14.69
N TRP A 185 -7.72 6.50 -14.15
CA TRP A 185 -6.79 7.57 -14.53
C TRP A 185 -6.23 7.38 -15.93
N ILE A 186 -6.33 8.42 -16.76
CA ILE A 186 -5.78 8.42 -18.12
C ILE A 186 -4.25 8.36 -18.02
N PRO A 187 -3.53 7.54 -18.81
CA PRO A 187 -2.08 7.40 -18.70
C PRO A 187 -1.30 8.72 -18.75
N LYS A 188 -1.70 9.66 -19.62
CA LYS A 188 -1.11 11.01 -19.68
C LYS A 188 -1.27 11.79 -18.37
N GLN A 189 -2.38 11.61 -17.65
CA GLN A 189 -2.60 12.23 -16.34
C GLN A 189 -1.70 11.59 -15.28
N VAL A 190 -1.53 10.26 -15.31
CA VAL A 190 -0.60 9.55 -14.43
C VAL A 190 0.82 10.10 -14.60
N GLN A 191 1.27 10.26 -15.85
CA GLN A 191 2.59 10.79 -16.15
C GLN A 191 2.77 12.22 -15.64
N LYS A 192 1.84 13.13 -15.95
CA LYS A 192 1.88 14.51 -15.44
C LYS A 192 1.87 14.57 -13.91
N ALA A 193 1.08 13.71 -13.27
CA ALA A 193 1.05 13.62 -11.80
C ALA A 193 2.37 13.13 -11.22
N ARG A 194 3.05 12.17 -11.88
CA ARG A 194 4.38 11.70 -11.49
C ARG A 194 5.44 12.79 -11.64
N GLU A 195 5.43 13.51 -12.76
CA GLU A 195 6.35 14.63 -13.02
C GLU A 195 6.18 15.74 -11.96
N GLU A 196 4.94 16.13 -11.69
CA GLU A 196 4.64 17.14 -10.67
C GLU A 196 4.98 16.68 -9.25
N ALA A 197 4.71 15.40 -8.93
CA ALA A 197 5.13 14.83 -7.65
C ALA A 197 6.64 14.92 -7.49
N GLU A 198 7.42 14.50 -8.50
CA GLU A 198 8.87 14.50 -8.42
C GLU A 198 9.46 15.91 -8.32
N ARG A 199 8.88 16.89 -9.02
CA ARG A 199 9.23 18.30 -8.87
C ARG A 199 9.07 18.76 -7.42
N ARG A 200 7.98 18.36 -6.76
CA ARG A 200 7.72 18.67 -5.34
C ARG A 200 8.67 17.93 -4.40
N ARG A 201 8.97 16.65 -4.67
CA ARG A 201 9.96 15.88 -3.89
C ARG A 201 11.34 16.49 -3.97
N SER A 202 11.76 16.88 -5.17
CA SER A 202 13.05 17.51 -5.41
C SER A 202 13.22 18.81 -4.62
N LYS A 203 12.16 19.62 -4.51
CA LYS A 203 12.15 20.82 -3.65
C LYS A 203 12.34 20.45 -2.18
N SER A 204 11.55 19.51 -1.67
CA SER A 204 11.65 19.05 -0.27
C SER A 204 13.03 18.45 0.04
N ARG A 205 13.59 17.63 -0.85
CA ARG A 205 14.93 17.04 -0.67
C ARG A 205 16.03 18.10 -0.59
N LYS A 206 15.97 19.14 -1.42
CA LYS A 206 16.93 20.27 -1.36
C LYS A 206 16.82 21.04 -0.04
N GLU A 207 15.60 21.25 0.44
CA GLU A 207 15.34 22.00 1.69
C GLU A 207 15.65 21.18 2.95
N SER A 208 15.69 19.85 2.85
CA SER A 208 15.85 18.95 4.01
C SER A 208 16.73 17.73 3.73
N VAL A 209 17.89 17.97 3.12
CA VAL A 209 18.86 16.94 2.71
C VAL A 209 19.19 15.98 3.87
N PHE A 210 19.37 16.51 5.09
CA PHE A 210 19.69 15.72 6.27
C PHE A 210 18.58 14.73 6.68
N LEU A 211 17.32 15.03 6.38
CA LEU A 211 16.18 14.16 6.73
C LEU A 211 16.02 12.96 5.78
N PHE A 212 16.60 13.01 4.58
CA PHE A 212 16.35 12.02 3.52
C PHE A 212 17.51 11.07 3.24
N ALA A 213 18.44 10.89 4.18
CA ALA A 213 19.56 9.96 4.04
C ALA A 213 19.15 8.47 4.03
N GLY A 214 17.88 8.13 4.27
CA GLY A 214 17.35 6.77 4.29
C GLY A 214 15.84 6.72 4.51
N PRO A 215 15.25 5.52 4.67
CA PRO A 215 13.84 5.38 5.00
C PRO A 215 13.51 6.07 6.34
N PRO A 216 12.51 6.96 6.37
CA PRO A 216 12.15 7.65 7.59
C PRO A 216 11.42 6.75 8.57
N ARG A 217 11.79 6.83 9.86
CA ARG A 217 11.11 6.12 10.95
C ARG A 217 10.24 7.04 11.75
N ARG A 218 9.19 6.44 12.33
CA ARG A 218 8.32 7.13 13.27
C ARG A 218 9.08 7.58 14.51
N SER A 219 9.93 6.72 15.09
CA SER A 219 10.75 7.01 16.27
C SER A 219 11.65 8.23 16.06
N ASP A 220 12.28 8.33 14.89
CA ASP A 220 13.20 9.42 14.56
C ASP A 220 12.45 10.77 14.62
N ILE A 221 11.25 10.81 14.04
CA ILE A 221 10.40 12.00 14.06
C ILE A 221 9.89 12.30 15.47
N GLU A 222 9.50 11.28 16.23
CA GLU A 222 8.98 11.44 17.60
C GLU A 222 10.05 11.94 18.58
N SER A 223 11.32 11.62 18.35
CA SER A 223 12.45 12.11 19.16
C SER A 223 12.83 13.57 18.91
N MET A 224 12.33 14.19 17.84
CA MET A 224 12.65 15.59 17.50
C MET A 224 11.88 16.58 18.40
N PRO A 225 12.49 17.73 18.75
CA PRO A 225 11.78 18.86 19.36
C PRO A 225 10.61 19.37 18.48
N ASP A 226 9.66 20.10 19.06
CA ASP A 226 8.39 20.45 18.39
C ASP A 226 8.54 21.18 17.05
N GLU A 227 9.34 22.25 16.98
CA GLU A 227 9.56 23.01 15.74
C GLU A 227 10.28 22.22 14.63
N PRO A 228 11.45 21.58 14.89
CA PRO A 228 12.08 20.73 13.88
C PRO A 228 11.19 19.52 13.51
N GLN A 229 10.42 18.96 14.45
CA GLN A 229 9.45 17.89 14.17
C GLN A 229 8.39 18.35 13.17
N ARG A 230 7.84 19.56 13.33
CA ARG A 230 6.84 20.13 12.41
C ARG A 230 7.41 20.27 10.99
N ASN A 231 8.62 20.78 10.86
CA ASN A 231 9.27 20.96 9.55
C ASN A 231 9.62 19.62 8.90
N ALA A 232 10.07 18.63 9.70
CA ALA A 232 10.30 17.27 9.23
C ALA A 232 9.00 16.62 8.73
N LEU A 233 7.90 16.72 9.50
CA LEU A 233 6.60 16.19 9.11
C LEU A 233 6.08 16.80 7.80
N LYS A 234 6.25 18.12 7.61
CA LYS A 234 5.90 18.79 6.35
C LYS A 234 6.73 18.25 5.18
N SER A 235 8.05 18.16 5.36
CA SER A 235 8.97 17.64 4.34
C SER A 235 8.66 16.19 3.96
N TYR A 236 8.39 15.32 4.95
CA TYR A 236 7.95 13.95 4.70
C TYR A 236 6.60 13.89 4.00
N ALA A 237 5.64 14.71 4.41
CA ALA A 237 4.34 14.73 3.76
C ALA A 237 4.40 15.20 2.30
N GLN A 238 5.29 16.16 2.00
CA GLN A 238 5.53 16.65 0.65
C GLN A 238 6.24 15.59 -0.22
N SER A 239 7.32 15.01 0.29
CA SER A 239 8.10 13.97 -0.43
C SER A 239 7.28 12.69 -0.68
N LEU A 240 6.46 12.26 0.27
CA LEU A 240 5.60 11.07 0.14
C LEU A 240 4.28 11.35 -0.58
N GLY A 241 4.04 12.60 -1.00
CA GLY A 241 2.85 13.01 -1.75
C GLY A 241 1.54 12.84 -0.97
N LEU A 242 1.54 13.10 0.35
CA LEU A 242 0.40 12.81 1.24
C LEU A 242 -0.73 13.85 1.19
N TYR A 243 -0.54 14.89 0.40
CA TYR A 243 -1.51 15.94 0.20
C TYR A 243 -1.38 16.56 -1.21
N PRO A 244 -2.48 17.12 -1.75
CA PRO A 244 -2.51 17.63 -3.11
C PRO A 244 -1.66 18.89 -3.27
N ALA A 245 -1.07 19.10 -4.44
CA ALA A 245 -0.13 20.19 -4.71
C ALA A 245 -0.72 21.59 -4.47
N TRP A 246 -2.03 21.75 -4.61
CA TRP A 246 -2.68 23.03 -4.37
C TRP A 246 -2.65 23.45 -2.89
N TRP A 247 -2.45 22.54 -1.93
CA TRP A 247 -2.25 22.93 -0.51
C TRP A 247 -0.98 23.78 -0.35
N ASP A 248 0.09 23.47 -1.07
CA ASP A 248 1.34 24.27 -1.01
C ASP A 248 1.10 25.70 -1.50
N ARG A 249 0.16 25.88 -2.45
CA ARG A 249 -0.11 27.17 -3.08
C ARG A 249 -1.13 28.01 -2.32
N TRP A 250 -2.20 27.39 -1.81
CA TRP A 250 -3.34 28.10 -1.26
C TRP A 250 -3.43 28.04 0.26
N ILE A 251 -2.84 27.02 0.89
CA ILE A 251 -2.97 26.77 2.33
C ILE A 251 -1.62 26.29 2.93
N PRO A 252 -0.50 27.02 2.75
CA PRO A 252 0.81 26.55 3.24
C PRO A 252 0.92 26.51 4.77
N THR A 253 0.12 27.31 5.48
CA THR A 253 0.21 27.50 6.93
C THR A 253 -0.98 26.95 7.72
N LEU A 254 -2.14 26.72 7.10
CA LEU A 254 -3.36 26.32 7.81
C LEU A 254 -3.58 24.80 7.86
N VAL A 255 -2.62 23.98 7.40
CA VAL A 255 -2.76 22.52 7.52
C VAL A 255 -2.43 22.11 8.96
N PRO A 256 -3.38 21.51 9.71
CA PRO A 256 -3.12 21.08 11.08
C PRO A 256 -2.00 20.03 11.15
N THR A 257 -0.98 20.27 11.97
CA THR A 257 0.16 19.36 12.16
C THR A 257 -0.30 17.96 12.59
N SER A 258 -1.36 17.85 13.39
CA SER A 258 -1.93 16.56 13.82
C SER A 258 -2.42 15.71 12.65
N LEU A 259 -3.02 16.33 11.62
CA LEU A 259 -3.47 15.64 10.41
C LEU A 259 -2.29 15.19 9.56
N ILE A 260 -1.26 16.04 9.40
CA ILE A 260 -0.01 15.68 8.71
C ILE A 260 0.67 14.52 9.43
N LYS A 261 0.87 14.63 10.74
CA LYS A 261 1.46 13.60 11.60
C LYS A 261 0.74 12.26 11.43
N ARG A 262 -0.60 12.26 11.53
CA ARG A 262 -1.42 11.06 11.32
C ARG A 262 -1.23 10.45 9.92
N ARG A 263 -1.19 11.27 8.86
CA ARG A 263 -1.00 10.79 7.48
C ARG A 263 0.40 10.23 7.26
N VAL A 264 1.43 10.92 7.76
CA VAL A 264 2.83 10.49 7.68
C VAL A 264 2.99 9.16 8.41
N TYR A 265 2.60 9.06 9.68
CA TYR A 265 2.79 7.82 10.46
C TYR A 265 2.03 6.64 9.88
N ARG A 266 0.81 6.87 9.36
CA ARG A 266 0.10 5.84 8.61
C ARG A 266 0.91 5.37 7.40
N ARG A 267 1.43 6.30 6.59
CA ARG A 267 2.24 5.96 5.41
C ARG A 267 3.52 5.23 5.80
N LEU A 268 4.23 5.65 6.84
CA LEU A 268 5.45 4.98 7.28
C LEU A 268 5.17 3.53 7.68
N GLY A 269 4.12 3.28 8.46
CA GLY A 269 3.73 1.92 8.81
C GLY A 269 3.26 1.08 7.61
N GLU A 270 2.66 1.70 6.59
CA GLU A 270 2.33 1.02 5.33
C GLU A 270 3.59 0.66 4.51
N LEU A 271 4.62 1.52 4.53
CA LEU A 271 5.88 1.29 3.83
C LEU A 271 6.71 0.20 4.52
N GLU A 272 6.84 0.26 5.84
CA GLU A 272 7.55 -0.74 6.64
C GLU A 272 6.99 -2.16 6.44
N VAL A 273 5.66 -2.28 6.39
CA VAL A 273 4.99 -3.57 6.12
C VAL A 273 5.18 -4.00 4.66
N ASP A 274 5.22 -3.07 3.71
CA ASP A 274 5.49 -3.38 2.31
C ASP A 274 6.95 -3.79 2.10
N ASP A 275 7.92 -3.13 2.73
CA ASP A 275 9.34 -3.49 2.70
C ASP A 275 9.54 -4.92 3.22
N PHE A 276 8.99 -5.24 4.40
CA PHE A 276 8.99 -6.60 4.95
C PHE A 276 8.37 -7.62 3.99
N ALA A 277 7.23 -7.29 3.38
CA ALA A 277 6.55 -8.21 2.46
C ALA A 277 7.31 -8.39 1.14
N ILE A 278 7.99 -7.35 0.63
CA ILE A 278 8.85 -7.44 -0.56
C ILE A 278 10.00 -8.40 -0.31
N GLU A 279 10.72 -8.22 0.79
CA GLU A 279 11.87 -9.08 1.15
C GLU A 279 11.44 -10.54 1.27
N ARG A 280 10.37 -10.79 2.04
CA ARG A 280 9.83 -12.13 2.29
C ARG A 280 9.32 -12.81 1.01
N ASP A 281 8.57 -12.10 0.16
CA ASP A 281 7.87 -12.71 -0.98
C ASP A 281 8.73 -12.80 -2.25
N GLY A 282 10.01 -12.44 -2.17
CA GLY A 282 11.00 -12.76 -3.20
C GLY A 282 11.86 -11.60 -3.72
N GLY A 283 11.79 -10.44 -3.07
CA GLY A 283 12.64 -9.27 -3.33
C GLY A 283 12.27 -8.48 -4.59
N ALA A 284 12.92 -7.32 -4.77
CA ALA A 284 12.66 -6.42 -5.89
C ALA A 284 12.92 -7.05 -7.27
N GLY A 285 13.86 -7.99 -7.36
CA GLY A 285 14.18 -8.71 -8.61
C GLY A 285 13.02 -9.52 -9.22
N LYS A 286 12.05 -9.96 -8.41
CA LYS A 286 10.87 -10.73 -8.88
C LYS A 286 9.61 -9.89 -9.06
N MET A 287 9.68 -8.60 -8.74
CA MET A 287 8.57 -7.68 -8.94
C MET A 287 8.39 -7.35 -10.42
N ALA A 288 7.14 -7.17 -10.85
CA ALA A 288 6.84 -6.64 -12.17
C ALA A 288 7.35 -5.21 -12.31
N GLY A 289 7.79 -4.79 -13.51
CA GLY A 289 8.42 -3.49 -13.70
C GLY A 289 7.58 -2.29 -13.25
N GLU A 290 6.27 -2.31 -13.52
CA GLU A 290 5.39 -1.24 -13.03
C GLU A 290 5.19 -1.28 -11.50
N GLU A 291 5.23 -2.47 -10.88
CA GLU A 291 5.21 -2.62 -9.42
C GLU A 291 6.46 -2.03 -8.77
N VAL A 292 7.65 -2.26 -9.35
CA VAL A 292 8.90 -1.64 -8.90
C VAL A 292 8.79 -0.12 -8.99
N ARG A 293 8.33 0.39 -10.14
CA ARG A 293 8.16 1.82 -10.36
C ARG A 293 7.22 2.45 -9.32
N MET A 294 6.08 1.83 -9.03
CA MET A 294 5.18 2.34 -7.99
C MET A 294 5.75 2.21 -6.58
N ALA A 295 6.46 1.11 -6.27
CA ALA A 295 7.09 0.94 -4.97
C ALA A 295 8.14 2.04 -4.71
N CYS A 296 8.92 2.39 -5.74
CA CYS A 296 9.83 3.54 -5.71
C CYS A 296 9.08 4.86 -5.52
N GLU A 297 8.03 5.08 -6.32
CA GLU A 297 7.18 6.28 -6.25
C GLU A 297 6.59 6.50 -4.84
N GLU A 298 6.12 5.43 -4.19
CA GLU A 298 5.52 5.47 -2.85
C GLU A 298 6.53 5.77 -1.75
N ARG A 299 7.79 5.38 -1.94
CA ARG A 299 8.93 5.66 -1.04
C ARG A 299 9.56 7.04 -1.29
N GLY A 300 9.14 7.74 -2.34
CA GLY A 300 9.67 9.05 -2.70
C GLY A 300 11.00 9.01 -3.47
N ILE A 301 11.34 7.84 -4.03
CA ILE A 301 12.48 7.64 -4.92
C ILE A 301 12.14 8.26 -6.29
N ASP A 302 13.12 8.94 -6.89
CA ASP A 302 12.96 9.50 -8.23
C ASP A 302 12.83 8.39 -9.28
N ILE A 303 11.72 8.43 -10.02
CA ILE A 303 11.38 7.46 -11.06
C ILE A 303 11.47 8.01 -12.49
N LEU A 304 11.69 9.31 -12.65
CA LEU A 304 11.62 9.94 -13.97
C LEU A 304 12.86 9.58 -14.80
N ARG A 305 12.64 9.20 -16.07
CA ARG A 305 13.70 8.87 -17.04
C ARG A 305 14.66 7.75 -16.57
N LYS A 306 14.25 6.93 -15.60
CA LYS A 306 15.03 5.77 -15.15
C LYS A 306 14.51 4.49 -15.78
N GLU A 307 15.45 3.65 -16.18
CA GLU A 307 15.17 2.29 -16.61
C GLU A 307 14.78 1.40 -15.43
N GLU A 308 14.05 0.33 -15.72
CA GLU A 308 13.55 -0.61 -14.71
C GLU A 308 14.67 -1.20 -13.85
N ARG A 309 15.83 -1.53 -14.45
CA ARG A 309 16.99 -2.05 -13.72
C ARG A 309 17.48 -1.09 -12.64
N ASN A 310 17.58 0.19 -12.97
CA ASN A 310 18.04 1.22 -12.02
C ASN A 310 17.01 1.41 -10.89
N LEU A 311 15.72 1.33 -11.20
CA LEU A 311 14.66 1.41 -10.19
C LEU A 311 14.71 0.23 -9.21
N ARG A 312 14.99 -0.99 -9.70
CA ARG A 312 15.17 -2.16 -8.82
C ARG A 312 16.34 -1.96 -7.88
N MET A 313 17.49 -1.51 -8.40
CA MET A 313 18.67 -1.21 -7.57
C MET A 313 18.40 -0.10 -6.56
N ASP A 314 17.71 0.98 -6.95
CA ASP A 314 17.37 2.07 -6.04
C ASP A 314 16.43 1.60 -4.91
N LEU A 315 15.51 0.69 -5.21
CA LEU A 315 14.60 0.08 -4.24
C LEU A 315 15.35 -0.86 -3.28
N GLU A 316 16.23 -1.71 -3.78
CA GLU A 316 17.09 -2.59 -2.96
C GLU A 316 17.94 -1.75 -2.01
N ARG A 317 18.63 -0.73 -2.54
CA ARG A 317 19.45 0.19 -1.75
C ARG A 317 18.64 0.97 -0.71
N TRP A 318 17.37 1.24 -0.98
CA TRP A 318 16.47 1.84 0.00
C TRP A 318 16.21 0.91 1.18
N MET A 319 15.93 -0.37 0.91
CA MET A 319 15.67 -1.39 1.93
C MET A 319 16.93 -1.69 2.75
N GLU A 320 18.09 -1.83 2.10
CA GLU A 320 19.39 -2.04 2.76
C GLU A 320 19.71 -0.93 3.79
N ARG A 321 19.50 0.34 3.42
CA ARG A 321 19.65 1.48 4.35
C ARG A 321 18.66 1.42 5.51
N GLY A 322 17.50 0.81 5.31
CA GLY A 322 16.52 0.57 6.36
C GLY A 322 17.03 -0.43 7.39
N GLU A 323 17.52 -1.58 6.90
CA GLU A 323 18.09 -2.65 7.72
C GLU A 323 19.36 -2.21 8.48
N GLU A 324 20.25 -1.48 7.83
CA GLU A 324 21.45 -0.94 8.47
C GLU A 324 21.09 -0.03 9.65
N ARG A 325 20.04 0.79 9.47
CA ARG A 325 19.51 1.62 10.57
C ARG A 325 18.88 0.80 11.69
N ASP A 326 18.20 -0.31 11.39
CA ASP A 326 17.68 -1.23 12.43
C ASP A 326 18.82 -1.77 13.28
N LYS A 327 19.85 -2.31 12.63
CA LYS A 327 21.02 -2.89 13.31
C LYS A 327 21.73 -1.87 14.21
N ASN A 328 21.95 -0.65 13.69
CA ASN A 328 22.59 0.43 14.45
C ASN A 328 21.73 0.88 15.65
N ALA A 329 20.41 0.88 15.53
CA ALA A 329 19.51 1.20 16.63
C ALA A 329 19.55 0.12 17.73
N ASP A 330 19.51 -1.16 17.34
CA ASP A 330 19.58 -2.30 18.27
C ASP A 330 20.92 -2.38 19.00
N GLU A 331 22.01 -2.04 18.32
CA GLU A 331 23.34 -1.96 18.93
C GLU A 331 23.41 -0.84 19.96
N LYS A 332 22.87 0.34 19.64
CA LYS A 332 22.81 1.48 20.57
C LYS A 332 21.99 1.14 21.83
N ILE A 333 20.89 0.41 21.68
CA ILE A 333 20.07 -0.09 22.79
C ILE A 333 20.85 -1.11 23.63
N ARG A 334 21.58 -2.03 23.01
CA ARG A 334 22.42 -3.00 23.73
C ARG A 334 23.54 -2.32 24.51
N TYR A 335 24.20 -1.32 23.93
CA TYR A 335 25.26 -0.56 24.60
C TYR A 335 24.73 0.21 25.82
N SER A 336 23.59 0.89 25.70
CA SER A 336 23.02 1.67 26.81
C SER A 336 22.58 0.81 28.00
N ILE A 337 22.13 -0.42 27.75
CA ILE A 337 21.81 -1.40 28.80
C ILE A 337 23.09 -1.94 29.46
N GLY A 338 24.18 -2.08 28.70
CA GLY A 338 25.46 -2.61 29.19
C GLY A 338 26.27 -1.64 30.05
N THR A 339 26.20 -0.33 29.80
CA THR A 339 26.95 0.70 30.55
C THR A 339 26.23 1.27 31.78
N GLY A 340 25.01 0.80 32.06
CA GLY A 340 24.20 1.24 33.20
C GLY A 340 24.43 0.45 34.50
N LYS A 341 25.59 -0.19 34.67
CA LYS A 341 26.00 -0.88 35.91
C LYS A 341 27.05 -0.09 36.66
#